data_AF-A0A1J3JVC3-F1
#
_entry.id   AF-A0A1J3JVC3-F1
#
_cell.length_a   1.000
_cell.length_b   1.000
_cell.length_c   1.000
_cell.angle_alpha   90.00
_cell.angle_beta   90.00
_cell.angle_gamma   90.00
#
_symmetry.space_group_name_H-M   'P 1'
#
loop_
_entity.id
_entity.type
_entity.pdbx_description
1 polymer ?
#
loop_
_entity_poly.entity_id
_entity_poly.type
_entity_poly.pdbx_seq_one_letter_code
_entity_poly.pdbx_strand_id
1 'polypeptide(L)'
;GKSGSSIGFILSTSMTVSETHSTILSGGLNPQDFDAVICNSGSELYFTSSASDDKTKLPYALDSDYHSHIEYRWGGESLRKTLVRWVSSVHEKKKMKNEGQILSEDESSSSNYCLSFKVKDPTLVPPMKELRKLMRIQALRCNAVYCKGGSKINVIPVLASRAQALRYLLVRWGVDLSKMVVFVGESGDTDYEGLLGGVHKTVILKGVSSDAVTRVLHGNRSYPLEDVTDPVNSPNITEADQCDGDCIKAALEKLGINLVKT
;
A
#
# COMPACT_ATOMS: atom_id res chain seq x y z
N GLY A 1 23.90 -12.31 27.21
CA GLY A 1 23.51 -13.16 26.08
C GLY A 1 22.10 -13.67 26.27
N LYS A 2 21.15 -13.10 25.52
CA LYS A 2 19.84 -13.67 25.22
C LYS A 2 19.53 -13.22 23.79
N SER A 3 20.12 -13.89 22.81
CA SER A 3 19.75 -13.71 21.40
C SER A 3 18.47 -14.51 21.14
N GLY A 4 17.35 -14.02 21.67
CA GLY A 4 16.05 -14.40 21.14
C GLY A 4 15.87 -13.65 19.82
N SER A 5 15.63 -14.36 18.72
CA SER A 5 15.22 -13.72 17.48
C SER A 5 13.89 -13.01 17.71
N SER A 6 13.91 -11.70 17.94
CA SER A 6 12.68 -10.92 18.05
C SER A 6 12.06 -10.84 16.67
N ILE A 7 10.80 -11.27 16.56
CA ILE A 7 9.98 -11.07 15.35
C ILE A 7 9.43 -9.65 15.44
N GLY A 8 9.51 -8.90 14.35
CA GLY A 8 8.89 -7.58 14.24
C GLY A 8 7.67 -7.61 13.32
N PHE A 9 6.67 -6.80 13.63
CA PHE A 9 5.44 -6.67 12.85
C PHE A 9 5.34 -5.28 12.22
N ILE A 10 5.08 -5.25 10.92
CA ILE A 10 4.89 -4.01 10.16
C ILE A 10 3.49 -4.03 9.55
N LEU A 11 2.72 -2.96 9.75
CA LEU A 11 1.46 -2.76 9.03
C LEU A 11 1.69 -1.84 7.84
N SER A 12 1.26 -2.24 6.63
CA SER A 12 1.38 -1.43 5.42
C SER A 12 0.01 -1.19 4.78
N THR A 13 -0.35 0.08 4.58
CA THR A 13 -1.70 0.47 4.15
C THR A 13 -1.72 1.72 3.26
N SER A 14 -2.79 1.88 2.50
CA SER A 14 -3.09 3.10 1.72
C SER A 14 -3.72 4.21 2.56
N MET A 15 -4.08 3.93 3.81
CA MET A 15 -4.79 4.82 4.72
C MET A 15 -3.86 5.87 5.32
N THR A 16 -4.43 6.99 5.76
CA THR A 16 -3.67 7.99 6.54
C THR A 16 -3.35 7.45 7.93
N VAL A 17 -2.36 8.01 8.62
CA VAL A 17 -2.00 7.58 9.99
C VAL A 17 -3.19 7.62 10.96
N SER A 18 -4.07 8.62 10.85
CA SER A 18 -5.27 8.74 11.69
C SER A 18 -6.31 7.68 11.36
N GLU A 19 -6.53 7.40 10.07
CA GLU A 19 -7.42 6.32 9.62
C GLU A 19 -6.88 4.97 10.09
N THR A 20 -5.58 4.72 9.92
CA THR A 20 -4.92 3.49 10.36
C THR A 20 -5.04 3.28 11.85
N HIS A 21 -4.80 4.32 12.65
CA HIS A 21 -4.97 4.27 14.10
C HIS A 21 -6.39 3.87 14.50
N SER A 22 -7.39 4.51 13.90
CA SER A 22 -8.80 4.19 14.16
C SER A 22 -9.13 2.74 13.79
N THR A 23 -8.63 2.26 12.65
CA THR A 23 -8.85 0.89 12.19
C THR A 23 -8.22 -0.14 13.12
N ILE A 24 -6.97 0.08 13.58
CA ILE A 24 -6.29 -0.79 14.55
C ILE A 24 -7.14 -0.93 15.83
N LEU A 25 -7.56 0.20 16.40
CA LEU A 25 -8.38 0.21 17.62
C LEU A 25 -9.74 -0.45 17.41
N SER A 26 -10.41 -0.19 16.28
CA SER A 26 -11.70 -0.80 15.96
C SER A 26 -11.61 -2.32 15.77
N GLY A 27 -10.43 -2.82 15.35
CA GLY A 27 -10.13 -4.24 15.24
C GLY A 27 -9.74 -4.90 16.57
N GLY A 28 -9.71 -4.16 17.68
CA GLY A 28 -9.33 -4.67 19.00
C GLY A 28 -7.83 -4.90 19.17
N LEU A 29 -7.00 -4.34 18.28
CA LEU A 29 -5.54 -4.43 18.35
C LEU A 29 -4.95 -3.18 19.02
N ASN A 30 -3.75 -3.31 19.57
CA ASN A 30 -3.00 -2.18 20.11
C ASN A 30 -2.03 -1.66 19.03
N PRO A 31 -1.94 -0.33 18.80
CA PRO A 31 -0.89 0.23 17.95
C PRO A 31 0.53 -0.25 18.29
N GLN A 32 0.81 -0.55 19.56
CA GLN A 32 2.10 -1.06 20.02
C GLN A 32 2.38 -2.53 19.63
N ASP A 33 1.39 -3.25 19.09
CA ASP A 33 1.58 -4.60 18.56
C ASP A 33 2.39 -4.59 17.25
N PHE A 34 2.53 -3.42 16.61
CA PHE A 34 3.35 -3.20 15.43
C PHE A 34 4.59 -2.40 15.80
N ASP A 35 5.75 -2.71 15.21
CA ASP A 35 6.99 -1.94 15.38
C ASP A 35 7.05 -0.74 14.42
N ALA A 36 6.40 -0.87 13.26
CA ALA A 36 6.29 0.19 12.28
C ALA A 36 4.96 0.14 11.52
N VAL A 37 4.52 1.30 11.05
CA VAL A 37 3.33 1.47 10.23
C VAL A 37 3.69 2.30 9.00
N ILE A 38 3.39 1.75 7.83
CA ILE A 38 3.53 2.40 6.53
C ILE A 38 2.14 2.88 6.10
N CYS A 39 1.99 4.18 5.91
CA CYS A 39 0.73 4.83 5.57
C CYS A 39 0.79 5.44 4.17
N ASN A 40 -0.37 5.93 3.71
CA ASN A 40 -0.52 6.72 2.49
C ASN A 40 0.16 6.06 1.27
N SER A 41 -0.06 4.76 1.12
CA SER A 41 0.46 3.92 0.02
C SER A 41 1.99 3.86 -0.05
N GLY A 42 2.67 4.01 1.09
CA GLY A 42 4.13 3.96 1.17
C GLY A 42 4.80 5.31 0.96
N SER A 43 4.11 6.42 1.19
CA SER A 43 4.73 7.75 1.23
C SER A 43 5.08 8.20 2.63
N GLU A 44 4.55 7.54 3.66
CA GLU A 44 4.82 7.86 5.05
C GLU A 44 5.17 6.59 5.80
N LEU A 45 6.19 6.70 6.66
CA LEU A 45 6.67 5.61 7.49
C LEU A 45 6.74 6.11 8.92
N TYR A 46 6.14 5.36 9.82
CA TYR A 46 6.09 5.66 11.24
C TYR A 46 6.65 4.50 12.05
N PHE A 47 7.47 4.79 13.04
CA PHE A 47 7.79 3.86 14.12
C PHE A 47 6.77 4.03 15.25
N THR A 48 6.37 2.93 15.86
CA THR A 48 5.50 2.99 17.02
C THR A 48 6.32 3.41 18.23
N SER A 49 5.82 4.40 18.96
CA SER A 49 6.45 4.90 20.17
C SER A 49 5.63 4.48 21.38
N SER A 50 6.27 4.41 22.55
CA SER A 50 5.56 4.34 23.81
C SER A 50 4.50 5.46 23.84
N ALA A 51 3.27 5.11 24.22
CA ALA A 51 2.17 6.06 24.31
C ALA A 51 2.59 7.23 25.21
N SER A 52 2.48 8.46 24.71
CA SER A 52 2.62 9.64 25.56
C SER A 52 1.43 9.73 26.50
N ASP A 53 1.64 10.25 27.71
CA ASP A 53 0.55 10.58 28.65
C ASP A 53 -0.47 11.59 28.03
N ASP A 54 -0.03 12.31 27.00
CA ASP A 54 -0.88 13.14 26.16
C ASP A 54 -1.69 12.28 25.17
N LYS A 55 -2.97 12.09 25.50
CA LYS A 55 -3.96 11.37 24.66
C LYS A 55 -4.28 12.06 23.33
N THR A 56 -3.82 13.30 23.11
CA THR A 56 -4.04 14.02 21.85
C THR A 56 -3.02 13.65 20.77
N LYS A 57 -1.88 13.07 21.16
CA LYS A 57 -0.82 12.69 20.24
C LYS A 57 -0.93 11.20 19.89
N LEU A 58 -0.91 10.90 18.60
CA LEU A 58 -0.86 9.51 18.15
C LEU A 58 0.47 8.85 18.56
N PRO A 59 0.49 7.55 18.87
CA PRO A 59 1.68 6.83 19.35
C PRO A 59 2.66 6.49 18.20
N TYR A 60 2.88 7.44 17.30
CA TYR A 60 3.66 7.25 16.07
C TYR A 60 4.71 8.34 15.93
N ALA A 61 5.95 7.93 15.66
CA ALA A 61 7.06 8.80 15.33
C ALA A 61 7.36 8.67 13.83
N LEU A 62 7.18 9.77 13.09
CA LEU A 62 7.46 9.82 11.66
C LEU A 62 8.95 9.67 11.38
N ASP A 63 9.33 8.83 10.41
CA ASP A 63 10.71 8.70 9.95
C ASP A 63 11.06 9.83 8.96
N SER A 64 11.79 10.83 9.43
CA SER A 64 12.26 11.95 8.61
C SER A 64 13.28 11.51 7.54
N ASP A 65 14.10 10.50 7.82
CA ASP A 65 15.11 10.02 6.86
C ASP A 65 14.42 9.38 5.66
N TYR A 66 13.31 8.67 5.89
CA TYR A 66 12.49 8.11 4.83
C TYR A 66 11.88 9.21 3.93
N HIS A 67 11.41 10.31 4.52
CA HIS A 67 10.93 11.46 3.75
C HIS A 67 12.02 12.04 2.83
N SER A 68 13.22 12.26 3.35
CA SER A 68 14.34 12.73 2.53
C SER A 68 14.69 11.74 1.41
N HIS A 69 14.51 10.43 1.64
CA HIS A 69 14.73 9.40 0.63
C HIS A 69 13.73 9.50 -0.54
N ILE A 70 12.44 9.75 -0.25
CA ILE A 70 11.39 9.77 -1.27
C ILE A 70 11.18 11.13 -1.94
N GLU A 71 11.68 12.22 -1.34
CA GLU A 71 11.50 13.60 -1.80
C GLU A 71 12.15 13.88 -3.17
N TYR A 72 13.07 13.04 -3.63
CA TYR A 72 13.78 13.25 -4.89
C TYR A 72 12.82 13.50 -6.08
N ARG A 73 12.92 14.71 -6.64
CA ARG A 73 12.08 15.21 -7.76
C ARG A 73 10.58 15.28 -7.47
N TRP A 74 10.19 15.27 -6.20
CA TRP A 74 8.82 15.56 -5.80
C TRP A 74 8.50 17.03 -6.06
N GLY A 75 7.47 17.30 -6.86
CA GLY A 75 7.11 18.67 -7.27
C GLY A 75 6.26 19.44 -6.24
N GLY A 76 5.86 18.80 -5.14
CA GLY A 76 5.05 19.38 -4.07
C GLY A 76 3.82 20.12 -4.58
N GLU A 77 3.65 21.37 -4.17
CA GLU A 77 2.50 22.21 -4.50
C GLU A 77 2.36 22.49 -6.02
N SER A 78 3.47 22.58 -6.75
CA SER A 78 3.42 22.79 -8.20
C SER A 78 2.84 21.57 -8.93
N LEU A 79 3.19 20.37 -8.46
CA LEU A 79 2.64 19.11 -8.94
C LEU A 79 1.17 18.99 -8.55
N ARG A 80 0.81 19.35 -7.31
CA ARG A 80 -0.57 19.39 -6.82
C ARG A 80 -1.48 20.21 -7.73
N LYS A 81 -1.12 21.47 -8.02
CA LYS A 81 -1.87 22.34 -8.94
C LYS A 81 -2.01 21.75 -10.34
N THR A 82 -0.97 21.08 -10.81
CA THR A 82 -0.98 20.42 -12.13
C THR A 82 -1.92 19.21 -12.14
N LEU A 83 -1.90 18.41 -11.07
CA LEU A 83 -2.79 17.26 -10.91
C LEU A 83 -4.24 17.69 -10.77
N VAL A 84 -4.54 18.72 -9.98
CA VAL A 84 -5.91 19.26 -9.86
C VAL A 84 -6.43 19.71 -11.23
N ARG A 85 -5.61 20.45 -12.00
CA ARG A 85 -5.97 20.85 -13.37
C ARG A 85 -6.14 19.65 -14.30
N TRP A 86 -5.26 18.65 -14.21
CA TRP A 86 -5.36 17.44 -15.00
C TRP A 86 -6.65 16.68 -14.69
N VAL A 87 -6.99 16.52 -13.41
CA VAL A 87 -8.24 15.90 -12.94
C VAL A 87 -9.45 16.61 -13.55
N SER A 88 -9.48 17.95 -13.51
CA SER A 88 -10.53 18.74 -14.17
C SER A 88 -10.58 18.50 -15.69
N SER A 89 -9.44 18.39 -16.38
CA SER A 89 -9.40 18.13 -17.82
C SER A 89 -9.89 16.72 -18.22
N VAL A 90 -9.65 15.71 -17.37
CA VAL A 90 -10.17 14.35 -17.57
C VAL A 90 -11.68 14.35 -17.41
N HIS A 91 -12.22 15.17 -16.50
CA HIS A 91 -13.66 15.38 -16.35
C HIS A 91 -14.29 15.98 -17.62
N GLU A 92 -13.69 17.03 -18.17
CA GLU A 92 -14.21 17.71 -19.37
C GLU A 92 -14.24 16.80 -20.61
N LYS A 93 -13.23 15.95 -20.81
CA LYS A 93 -13.23 14.99 -21.92
C LYS A 93 -14.31 13.92 -21.81
N LYS A 94 -14.79 13.62 -20.59
CA LYS A 94 -15.85 12.63 -20.34
C LYS A 94 -17.25 13.25 -20.18
N LYS A 95 -17.35 14.59 -20.01
CA LYS A 95 -18.59 15.38 -19.97
C LYS A 95 -19.47 15.33 -21.22
N MET A 96 -19.05 14.65 -22.29
CA MET A 96 -19.96 14.35 -23.42
C MET A 96 -21.10 13.40 -23.01
N LYS A 97 -21.03 12.79 -21.81
CA LYS A 97 -22.14 12.14 -21.11
C LYS A 97 -22.41 12.90 -19.79
N ASN A 98 -23.67 13.25 -19.57
CA ASN A 98 -24.19 14.25 -18.65
C ASN A 98 -23.99 13.94 -17.14
N GLU A 99 -22.75 13.77 -16.65
CA GLU A 99 -22.49 13.33 -15.26
C GLU A 99 -21.49 14.25 -14.53
N GLY A 100 -21.79 14.51 -13.25
CA GLY A 100 -21.09 15.46 -12.38
C GLY A 100 -19.60 15.12 -12.12
N GLN A 101 -18.92 15.92 -11.29
CA GLN A 101 -17.48 15.82 -11.02
C GLN A 101 -17.06 14.38 -10.62
N ILE A 102 -16.32 13.68 -11.50
CA ILE A 102 -15.91 12.26 -11.36
C ILE A 102 -14.82 12.09 -10.29
N LEU A 103 -13.96 13.09 -10.14
CA LEU A 103 -12.78 13.10 -9.27
C LEU A 103 -12.73 14.43 -8.51
N SER A 104 -12.55 14.36 -7.19
CA SER A 104 -12.39 15.54 -6.32
C SER A 104 -11.18 15.35 -5.42
N GLU A 105 -10.46 16.42 -5.15
CA GLU A 105 -9.35 16.38 -4.20
C GLU A 105 -9.85 16.11 -2.77
N ASP A 106 -9.11 15.28 -2.04
CA ASP A 106 -9.36 14.95 -0.63
C ASP A 106 -8.29 15.57 0.24
N GLU A 107 -8.42 16.87 0.50
CA GLU A 107 -7.41 17.64 1.25
C GLU A 107 -7.20 17.08 2.66
N SER A 108 -8.27 16.63 3.33
CA SER A 108 -8.18 16.05 4.68
C SER A 108 -7.35 14.77 4.75
N SER A 109 -7.27 14.02 3.65
CA SER A 109 -6.48 12.79 3.57
C SER A 109 -5.17 12.99 2.81
N SER A 110 -4.86 14.22 2.41
CA SER A 110 -3.64 14.55 1.70
C SER A 110 -2.56 14.96 2.69
N SER A 111 -1.32 14.65 2.36
CA SER A 111 -0.13 15.04 3.11
C SER A 111 0.94 15.60 2.16
N ASN A 112 2.08 15.99 2.72
CA ASN A 112 3.18 16.58 1.95
C ASN A 112 3.68 15.67 0.83
N TYR A 113 3.61 14.34 1.02
CA TYR A 113 4.10 13.33 0.09
C TYR A 113 2.99 12.37 -0.40
N CYS A 114 1.73 12.70 -0.15
CA CYS A 114 0.60 11.95 -0.69
C CYS A 114 -0.56 12.88 -1.03
N LEU A 115 -0.85 13.03 -2.32
CA LEU A 115 -2.02 13.77 -2.77
C LEU A 115 -3.16 12.78 -2.98
N SER A 116 -4.19 12.91 -2.15
CA SER A 116 -5.35 12.02 -2.14
C SER A 116 -6.48 12.62 -2.97
N PHE A 117 -7.10 11.82 -3.84
CA PHE A 117 -8.28 12.17 -4.61
C PHE A 117 -9.39 11.16 -4.37
N LYS A 118 -10.62 11.65 -4.12
CA LYS A 118 -11.83 10.84 -4.03
C LYS A 118 -12.40 10.61 -5.43
N VAL A 119 -12.77 9.38 -5.68
CA VAL A 119 -13.45 8.90 -6.89
C VAL A 119 -14.91 8.66 -6.53
N LYS A 120 -15.84 9.32 -7.23
CA LYS A 120 -17.28 9.11 -7.00
C LYS A 120 -17.78 7.82 -7.65
N ASP A 121 -17.32 7.56 -8.87
CA ASP A 121 -17.68 6.35 -9.62
C ASP A 121 -16.41 5.68 -10.17
N PRO A 122 -15.99 4.54 -9.59
CA PRO A 122 -14.84 3.77 -10.03
C PRO A 122 -14.93 3.29 -11.49
N THR A 123 -16.15 3.09 -12.02
CA THR A 123 -16.35 2.60 -13.40
C THR A 123 -16.04 3.67 -14.45
N LEU A 124 -16.14 4.94 -14.06
CA LEU A 124 -15.89 6.08 -14.93
C LEU A 124 -14.42 6.54 -14.93
N VAL A 125 -13.55 5.92 -14.14
CA VAL A 125 -12.14 6.32 -14.06
C VAL A 125 -11.30 5.51 -15.05
N PRO A 126 -10.30 6.11 -15.74
CA PRO A 126 -9.39 5.34 -16.59
C PRO A 126 -8.71 4.20 -15.83
N PRO A 127 -8.57 3.00 -16.44
CA PRO A 127 -7.77 1.92 -15.89
C PRO A 127 -6.34 2.37 -15.58
N MET A 128 -5.67 1.69 -14.65
CA MET A 128 -4.35 2.09 -14.15
C MET A 128 -3.31 2.27 -15.26
N LYS A 129 -3.35 1.46 -16.32
CA LYS A 129 -2.45 1.57 -17.50
C LYS A 129 -2.64 2.90 -18.24
N GLU A 130 -3.88 3.32 -18.47
CA GLU A 130 -4.20 4.59 -19.13
C GLU A 130 -3.89 5.79 -18.24
N LEU A 131 -4.18 5.69 -16.93
CA LEU A 131 -3.79 6.72 -15.97
C LEU A 131 -2.28 6.96 -15.99
N ARG A 132 -1.47 5.89 -15.89
CA ARG A 132 0.00 5.97 -16.00
C ARG A 132 0.45 6.60 -17.32
N LYS A 133 -0.20 6.25 -18.44
CA LYS A 133 0.09 6.82 -19.75
C LYS A 133 -0.19 8.33 -19.79
N LEU A 134 -1.34 8.77 -19.29
CA LEU A 134 -1.71 10.19 -19.23
C LEU A 134 -0.72 11.01 -18.37
N MET A 135 -0.34 10.48 -17.22
CA MET A 135 0.66 11.12 -16.35
C MET A 135 2.03 11.24 -17.04
N ARG A 136 2.47 10.21 -17.76
CA ARG A 136 3.72 10.24 -18.52
C ARG A 136 3.70 11.25 -19.67
N ILE A 137 2.58 11.37 -20.40
CA ILE A 137 2.42 12.36 -21.48
C ILE A 137 2.58 13.79 -20.93
N GLN A 138 2.11 14.02 -19.71
CA GLN A 138 2.26 15.31 -19.02
C GLN A 138 3.59 15.47 -18.28
N ALA A 139 4.52 14.52 -18.44
CA ALA A 139 5.81 14.47 -17.75
C ALA A 139 5.71 14.56 -16.21
N LEU A 140 4.60 14.08 -15.63
CA LEU A 140 4.41 14.07 -14.18
C LEU A 140 5.28 12.98 -13.56
N ARG A 141 6.16 13.39 -12.64
CA ARG A 141 7.07 12.51 -11.92
C ARG A 141 6.44 12.08 -10.60
N CYS A 142 5.47 11.18 -10.69
CA CYS A 142 4.77 10.61 -9.54
C CYS A 142 4.20 9.23 -9.87
N ASN A 143 3.90 8.46 -8.83
CA ASN A 143 3.15 7.22 -8.92
C ASN A 143 1.71 7.48 -8.49
N ALA A 144 0.74 6.89 -9.17
CA ALA A 144 -0.65 6.90 -8.76
C ALA A 144 -1.10 5.48 -8.39
N VAL A 145 -1.81 5.36 -7.28
CA VAL A 145 -2.31 4.11 -6.75
C VAL A 145 -3.80 4.25 -6.48
N TYR A 146 -4.63 3.45 -7.17
CA TYR A 146 -6.03 3.30 -6.82
C TYR A 146 -6.15 2.45 -5.57
N CYS A 147 -6.82 2.99 -4.57
CA CYS A 147 -6.99 2.39 -3.25
C CYS A 147 -8.47 2.28 -2.88
N LYS A 148 -8.79 1.51 -1.82
CA LYS A 148 -10.16 1.35 -1.29
C LYS A 148 -11.17 0.94 -2.38
N GLY A 149 -10.86 -0.12 -3.13
CA GLY A 149 -11.74 -0.59 -4.23
C GLY A 149 -11.91 0.41 -5.37
N GLY A 150 -10.94 1.32 -5.56
CA GLY A 150 -10.99 2.36 -6.60
C GLY A 150 -11.74 3.63 -6.23
N SER A 151 -12.28 3.72 -5.02
CA SER A 151 -12.93 4.94 -4.51
C SER A 151 -11.95 6.06 -4.13
N LYS A 152 -10.64 5.76 -4.08
CA LYS A 152 -9.58 6.72 -3.76
C LYS A 152 -8.39 6.55 -4.70
N ILE A 153 -7.73 7.64 -5.06
CA ILE A 153 -6.43 7.64 -5.74
C ILE A 153 -5.43 8.36 -4.86
N ASN A 154 -4.35 7.68 -4.50
CA ASN A 154 -3.20 8.29 -3.84
C ASN A 154 -2.13 8.56 -4.90
N VAL A 155 -1.67 9.81 -5.00
CA VAL A 155 -0.53 10.19 -5.84
C VAL A 155 0.67 10.48 -4.95
N ILE A 156 1.70 9.67 -5.11
CA ILE A 156 2.90 9.62 -4.26
C ILE A 156 4.17 9.87 -5.08
N PRO A 157 5.31 10.22 -4.45
CA PRO A 157 6.59 10.37 -5.14
C PRO A 157 7.00 9.13 -5.95
N VAL A 158 7.86 9.34 -6.96
CA VAL A 158 8.36 8.23 -7.82
C VAL A 158 9.12 7.17 -7.01
N LEU A 159 9.81 7.59 -5.95
CA LEU A 159 10.56 6.71 -5.06
C LEU A 159 9.74 6.20 -3.86
N ALA A 160 8.44 6.51 -3.83
CA ALA A 160 7.51 6.02 -2.83
C ALA A 160 6.65 4.88 -3.39
N SER A 161 6.55 3.81 -2.60
CA SER A 161 5.60 2.70 -2.76
C SER A 161 5.66 1.83 -1.50
N ARG A 162 4.60 1.05 -1.23
CA ARG A 162 4.59 0.12 -0.09
C ARG A 162 5.76 -0.86 -0.14
N ALA A 163 6.08 -1.40 -1.31
CA ALA A 163 7.23 -2.29 -1.49
C ALA A 163 8.57 -1.60 -1.23
N GLN A 164 8.76 -0.35 -1.68
CA GLN A 164 9.98 0.42 -1.40
C GLN A 164 10.11 0.78 0.09
N ALA A 165 9.02 1.16 0.75
CA ALA A 165 9.01 1.44 2.19
C ALA A 165 9.43 0.20 3.00
N LEU A 166 8.90 -0.98 2.66
CA LEU A 166 9.27 -2.26 3.30
C LEU A 166 10.76 -2.57 3.09
N ARG A 167 11.29 -2.40 1.87
CA ARG A 167 12.72 -2.59 1.59
C ARG A 167 13.60 -1.59 2.35
N TYR A 168 13.19 -0.33 2.43
CA TYR A 168 13.89 0.69 3.20
C TYR A 168 13.98 0.29 4.69
N LEU A 169 12.88 -0.17 5.29
CA LEU A 169 12.86 -0.65 6.67
C LEU A 169 13.82 -1.82 6.89
N LEU A 170 13.81 -2.81 6.01
CA LEU A 170 14.70 -3.98 6.14
C LEU A 170 16.17 -3.60 6.08
N VAL A 171 16.55 -2.70 5.16
CA VAL A 171 17.92 -2.18 5.08
C VAL A 171 18.27 -1.40 6.35
N ARG A 172 17.37 -0.54 6.84
CA ARG A 172 17.57 0.25 8.07
C ARG A 172 17.74 -0.64 9.31
N TRP A 173 17.00 -1.74 9.39
CA TRP A 173 17.06 -2.70 10.50
C TRP A 173 18.12 -3.79 10.35
N GLY A 174 18.83 -3.84 9.21
CA GLY A 174 19.84 -4.87 8.95
C GLY A 174 19.25 -6.28 8.86
N VAL A 175 17.98 -6.41 8.45
CA VAL A 175 17.29 -7.68 8.31
C VAL A 175 17.41 -8.17 6.87
N ASP A 176 17.77 -9.44 6.70
CA ASP A 176 17.81 -10.08 5.39
C ASP A 176 16.39 -10.21 4.80
N LEU A 177 16.24 -9.84 3.52
CA LEU A 177 14.99 -9.94 2.76
C LEU A 177 14.40 -11.35 2.81
N SER A 178 15.23 -12.40 2.85
CA SER A 178 14.79 -13.81 2.90
C SER A 178 14.03 -14.17 4.19
N LYS A 179 14.19 -13.36 5.25
CA LYS A 179 13.54 -13.54 6.55
C LYS A 179 12.23 -12.77 6.67
N MET A 180 11.91 -11.91 5.71
CA MET A 180 10.67 -11.18 5.67
C MET A 180 9.54 -12.07 5.15
N VAL A 181 8.38 -12.02 5.81
CA VAL A 181 7.14 -12.58 5.30
C VAL A 181 6.15 -11.44 5.07
N VAL A 182 5.60 -11.37 3.87
CA VAL A 182 4.56 -10.41 3.48
C VAL A 182 3.24 -11.16 3.39
N PHE A 183 2.26 -10.72 4.17
CA PHE A 183 0.88 -11.20 4.07
C PHE A 183 0.09 -10.25 3.17
N VAL A 184 -0.58 -10.81 2.18
CA VAL A 184 -1.43 -10.06 1.24
C VAL A 184 -2.78 -10.77 1.08
N GLY A 185 -3.83 -10.03 0.75
CA GLY A 185 -5.10 -10.62 0.33
C GLY A 185 -5.04 -11.17 -1.10
N GLU A 186 -6.07 -11.86 -1.53
CA GLU A 186 -6.19 -12.39 -2.90
C GLU A 186 -6.23 -11.28 -3.97
N SER A 187 -6.80 -10.13 -3.61
CA SER A 187 -6.71 -8.91 -4.41
C SER A 187 -6.49 -7.68 -3.54
N GLY A 188 -5.94 -6.62 -4.12
CA GLY A 188 -5.72 -5.37 -3.43
C GLY A 188 -5.56 -4.20 -4.39
N ASP A 189 -5.14 -3.07 -3.83
CA ASP A 189 -4.88 -1.83 -4.58
C ASP A 189 -3.96 -2.04 -5.79
N THR A 190 -3.85 -1.06 -6.68
CA THR A 190 -3.17 -1.25 -7.97
C THR A 190 -1.66 -1.46 -7.92
N ASP A 191 -1.03 -1.31 -6.75
CA ASP A 191 0.37 -1.65 -6.46
C ASP A 191 0.54 -3.05 -5.81
N TYR A 192 -0.54 -3.84 -5.71
CA TYR A 192 -0.59 -5.21 -5.19
C TYR A 192 0.54 -6.11 -5.74
N GLU A 193 0.75 -6.12 -7.06
CA GLU A 193 1.76 -6.97 -7.70
C GLU A 193 3.19 -6.65 -7.24
N GLY A 194 3.45 -5.40 -6.84
CA GLY A 194 4.75 -4.98 -6.31
C GLY A 194 5.10 -5.61 -4.96
N LEU A 195 4.12 -6.20 -4.26
CA LEU A 195 4.28 -6.85 -2.97
C LEU A 195 4.47 -8.37 -3.09
N LEU A 196 4.18 -8.98 -4.24
CA LEU A 196 4.14 -10.43 -4.41
C LEU A 196 5.52 -11.03 -4.67
N GLY A 197 6.25 -10.45 -5.60
CA GLY A 197 7.53 -10.97 -6.07
C GLY A 197 8.73 -10.41 -5.30
N GLY A 198 9.74 -11.25 -5.10
CA GLY A 198 11.00 -10.84 -4.49
C GLY A 198 11.75 -11.99 -3.81
N VAL A 199 12.76 -11.60 -3.04
CA VAL A 199 13.53 -12.50 -2.16
C VAL A 199 12.74 -12.78 -0.87
N HIS A 200 11.83 -11.88 -0.48
CA HIS A 200 10.93 -12.10 0.64
C HIS A 200 9.92 -13.21 0.35
N LYS A 201 9.39 -13.78 1.41
CA LYS A 201 8.34 -14.80 1.33
C LYS A 201 6.97 -14.11 1.33
N THR A 202 6.03 -14.62 0.57
CA THR A 202 4.68 -14.05 0.43
C THR A 202 3.64 -15.12 0.76
N VAL A 203 2.68 -14.76 1.63
CA VAL A 203 1.51 -15.57 1.92
C VAL A 203 0.28 -14.84 1.39
N ILE A 204 -0.41 -15.44 0.43
CA ILE A 204 -1.66 -14.93 -0.15
C ILE A 204 -2.84 -15.51 0.63
N LEU A 205 -3.60 -14.66 1.32
CA LEU A 205 -4.78 -15.03 2.07
C LEU A 205 -6.01 -15.06 1.15
N LYS A 206 -6.54 -16.26 0.87
CA LYS A 206 -7.73 -16.45 0.04
C LYS A 206 -8.99 -15.98 0.78
N GLY A 207 -9.98 -15.51 0.01
CA GLY A 207 -11.25 -15.02 0.55
C GLY A 207 -11.19 -13.63 1.20
N VAL A 208 -9.99 -13.06 1.37
CA VAL A 208 -9.81 -11.69 1.87
C VAL A 208 -9.71 -10.73 0.69
N SER A 209 -10.58 -9.71 0.65
CA SER A 209 -10.63 -8.69 -0.40
C SER A 209 -10.92 -9.29 -1.79
N SER A 210 -12.17 -9.72 -2.04
CA SER A 210 -12.66 -10.11 -3.37
C SER A 210 -13.54 -9.00 -3.95
N ASP A 211 -12.94 -7.86 -4.26
CA ASP A 211 -13.69 -6.76 -4.87
C ASP A 211 -13.66 -6.89 -6.40
N ALA A 212 -14.84 -6.99 -7.01
CA ALA A 212 -15.01 -7.00 -8.46
C ALA A 212 -14.49 -5.72 -9.10
N VAL A 213 -14.59 -4.58 -8.41
CA VAL A 213 -14.11 -3.29 -8.89
C VAL A 213 -12.59 -3.28 -8.99
N THR A 214 -11.90 -3.86 -8.00
CA THR A 214 -10.45 -4.04 -8.01
C THR A 214 -10.00 -4.81 -9.26
N ARG A 215 -10.72 -5.87 -9.66
CA ARG A 215 -10.43 -6.61 -10.89
C ARG A 215 -10.56 -5.74 -12.15
N VAL A 216 -11.53 -4.82 -12.21
CA VAL A 216 -11.68 -3.87 -13.32
C VAL A 216 -10.53 -2.86 -13.36
N LEU A 217 -10.05 -2.39 -12.21
CA LEU A 217 -8.89 -1.48 -12.13
C LEU A 217 -7.60 -2.15 -12.60
N HIS A 218 -7.49 -3.45 -12.33
CA HIS A 218 -6.45 -4.33 -12.87
C HIS A 218 -6.73 -4.76 -14.33
N GLY A 219 -7.89 -4.45 -14.91
CA GLY A 219 -8.47 -5.10 -16.08
C GLY A 219 -7.70 -4.99 -17.41
N ASN A 220 -6.56 -4.30 -17.44
CA ASN A 220 -5.68 -4.19 -18.60
C ASN A 220 -4.24 -4.62 -18.28
N ARG A 221 -4.07 -5.72 -17.52
CA ARG A 221 -2.76 -6.37 -17.43
C ARG A 221 -2.29 -6.74 -18.84
N SER A 222 -0.99 -6.59 -19.09
CA SER A 222 -0.40 -7.02 -20.36
C SER A 222 0.05 -8.49 -20.31
N TYR A 223 -0.13 -9.14 -19.16
CA TYR A 223 0.21 -10.53 -18.85
C TYR A 223 -0.88 -11.12 -17.91
N PRO A 224 -1.07 -12.44 -17.90
CA PRO A 224 -1.90 -13.10 -16.89
C PRO A 224 -1.24 -12.99 -15.50
N LEU A 225 -2.03 -12.86 -14.45
CA LEU A 225 -1.51 -12.70 -13.09
C LEU A 225 -0.72 -13.95 -12.64
N GLU A 226 -1.10 -15.11 -13.14
CA GLU A 226 -0.43 -16.40 -12.90
C GLU A 226 1.07 -16.35 -13.22
N ASP A 227 1.49 -15.61 -14.25
CA ASP A 227 2.91 -15.44 -14.59
C ASP A 227 3.74 -14.74 -13.48
N VAL A 228 3.07 -13.99 -12.60
CA VAL A 228 3.69 -13.24 -11.49
C VAL A 228 3.45 -13.94 -10.16
N THR A 229 2.31 -14.61 -10.00
CA THR A 229 1.89 -15.19 -8.73
C THR A 229 2.10 -16.68 -8.62
N ASP A 230 2.65 -17.35 -9.64
CA ASP A 230 2.73 -18.81 -9.74
C ASP A 230 3.14 -19.48 -8.42
N PRO A 231 2.17 -19.95 -7.60
CA PRO A 231 2.45 -20.54 -6.30
C PRO A 231 3.01 -21.95 -6.45
N VAL A 232 2.87 -22.55 -7.65
CA VAL A 232 3.31 -23.92 -7.95
C VAL A 232 4.81 -23.93 -8.26
N ASN A 233 5.32 -22.90 -8.94
CA ASN A 233 6.73 -22.82 -9.32
C ASN A 233 7.58 -21.85 -8.47
N SER A 234 6.97 -20.98 -7.66
CA SER A 234 7.72 -20.04 -6.82
C SER A 234 7.99 -20.62 -5.42
N PRO A 235 9.26 -20.81 -5.01
CA PRO A 235 9.59 -21.30 -3.66
C PRO A 235 9.25 -20.31 -2.55
N ASN A 236 8.97 -19.05 -2.90
CA ASN A 236 8.77 -17.96 -1.95
C ASN A 236 7.29 -17.57 -1.79
N ILE A 237 6.38 -18.09 -2.60
CA ILE A 237 4.96 -17.71 -2.58
C ILE A 237 4.13 -18.93 -2.17
N THR A 238 3.20 -18.74 -1.24
CA THR A 238 2.23 -19.75 -0.87
C THR A 238 0.86 -19.13 -0.65
N GLU A 239 -0.18 -19.96 -0.65
CA GLU A 239 -1.55 -19.55 -0.43
C GLU A 239 -2.08 -20.17 0.87
N ALA A 240 -2.84 -19.38 1.64
CA ALA A 240 -3.62 -19.86 2.77
C ALA A 240 -5.11 -19.80 2.38
N ASP A 241 -5.78 -20.96 2.42
CA ASP A 241 -7.16 -21.10 1.96
C ASP A 241 -8.16 -20.28 2.78
N GLN A 242 -7.85 -20.03 4.05
CA GLN A 242 -8.67 -19.26 4.97
C GLN A 242 -7.80 -18.33 5.83
N CYS A 243 -8.42 -17.27 6.36
CA CYS A 243 -7.79 -16.30 7.25
C CYS A 243 -7.91 -16.74 8.73
N ASP A 244 -7.53 -17.98 9.01
CA ASP A 244 -7.48 -18.56 10.35
C ASP A 244 -6.04 -18.93 10.74
N GLY A 245 -5.80 -19.09 12.04
CA GLY A 245 -4.46 -19.33 12.57
C GLY A 245 -3.82 -20.63 12.06
N ASP A 246 -4.63 -21.67 11.84
CA ASP A 246 -4.13 -22.98 11.40
C ASP A 246 -3.71 -22.95 9.93
N CYS A 247 -4.49 -22.34 9.03
CA CYS A 247 -4.07 -22.19 7.62
C CYS A 247 -2.86 -21.28 7.48
N ILE A 248 -2.78 -20.17 8.24
CA ILE A 248 -1.61 -19.28 8.22
C ILE A 248 -0.36 -20.03 8.69
N LYS A 249 -0.47 -20.84 9.75
CA LYS A 249 0.63 -21.66 10.24
C LYS A 249 1.08 -22.69 9.19
N ALA A 250 0.16 -23.40 8.57
CA ALA A 250 0.47 -24.37 7.52
C ALA A 250 1.16 -23.71 6.31
N ALA A 251 0.72 -22.51 5.92
CA ALA A 251 1.35 -21.71 4.88
C ALA A 251 2.80 -21.33 5.24
N LEU A 252 3.04 -20.87 6.47
CA LEU A 252 4.39 -20.55 6.96
C LEU A 252 5.32 -21.78 6.98
N GLU A 253 4.81 -22.94 7.39
CA GLU A 253 5.56 -24.20 7.39
C GLU A 253 5.97 -24.62 5.96
N LYS A 254 5.09 -24.45 4.96
CA LYS A 254 5.42 -24.68 3.53
C LYS A 254 6.56 -23.78 3.04
N LEU A 255 6.67 -22.56 3.59
CA LEU A 255 7.75 -21.61 3.30
C LEU A 255 9.02 -21.87 4.15
N GLY A 256 9.07 -22.99 4.88
CA GLY A 256 10.20 -23.36 5.73
C GLY A 256 10.34 -22.50 6.99
N ILE A 257 9.25 -21.86 7.44
CA ILE A 257 9.21 -21.08 8.69
C ILE A 257 8.47 -21.90 9.75
N ASN A 258 9.24 -22.47 10.68
CA ASN A 258 8.68 -23.21 11.79
C ASN A 258 8.41 -22.27 12.97
N LEU A 259 7.14 -22.02 13.25
CA LEU A 259 6.72 -21.36 14.49
C LEU A 259 6.90 -22.36 15.65
N VAL A 260 8.07 -22.35 16.28
CA VAL A 260 8.30 -23.15 17.48
C VAL A 260 7.37 -22.63 18.58
N LYS A 261 6.58 -23.53 19.19
CA LYS A 261 5.81 -23.20 20.41
C LYS A 261 6.80 -22.81 21.51
N THR A 262 6.87 -21.52 21.84
CA THR A 262 7.37 -21.06 23.14
C THR A 262 6.36 -21.35 24.24
#